data_AF-A0A1Q7WH63-F1
#
_entry.id   AF-A0A1Q7WH63-F1
#
_cell.length_a   1.000
_cell.length_b   1.000
_cell.length_c   1.000
_cell.angle_alpha   90.00
_cell.angle_beta   90.00
_cell.angle_gamma   90.00
#
_symmetry.space_group_name_H-M   'P 1'
#
loop_
_entity.id
_entity.type
_entity.pdbx_description
1 polymer ?
#
loop_
_entity_poly.entity_id
_entity_poly.type
_entity_poly.pdbx_seq_one_letter_code
_entity_poly.pdbx_strand_id
1 'polypeptide(L)'
;MISHENQGVVSWGVPLGDPAPPVLVGGDLDDPQTELGTLVYAPSVKAFITARRWDRTCWSREPLVQAQAQVLDEDVLAVLRARFEEAPATRGWPGHTQYRFQRRGVTLMLWSGSRQCDWWLSGTDTETLAQVVTDLMALSDLRETFWSNDLAGDALLREIRAGR
;
A
#
# COMPACT_ATOMS: atom_id res chain seq x y z
N MET A 1 14.62 4.12 21.20
CA MET A 1 15.53 3.83 20.07
C MET A 1 14.99 4.57 18.85
N ILE A 2 15.83 5.26 18.08
CA ILE A 2 15.43 6.02 16.89
C ILE A 2 16.20 5.45 15.68
N SER A 3 15.52 5.30 14.54
CA SER A 3 16.11 4.91 13.25
C SER A 3 15.70 5.92 12.17
N HIS A 4 16.58 6.21 11.22
CA HIS A 4 16.32 7.13 10.11
C HIS A 4 16.20 6.34 8.80
N GLU A 5 15.15 6.58 8.01
CA GLU A 5 14.93 5.94 6.70
C GLU A 5 14.85 7.02 5.61
N ASN A 6 15.22 6.64 4.38
CA ASN A 6 15.07 7.46 3.18
C ASN A 6 15.81 8.82 3.23
N GLN A 7 17.14 8.78 3.40
CA GLN A 7 18.02 9.97 3.39
C GLN A 7 17.67 11.05 4.42
N GLY A 8 16.94 10.69 5.49
CA GLY A 8 16.58 11.61 6.58
C GLY A 8 15.20 12.27 6.46
N VAL A 9 14.38 11.86 5.49
CA VAL A 9 13.00 12.36 5.33
C VAL A 9 12.11 11.90 6.48
N VAL A 10 12.31 10.68 7.00
CA VAL A 10 11.54 10.15 8.13
C VAL A 10 12.39 9.51 9.21
N SER A 11 11.90 9.59 10.44
CA SER A 11 12.47 8.99 11.65
C SER A 11 11.45 8.09 12.34
N TRP A 12 11.91 6.92 12.76
CA TRP A 12 11.12 5.91 13.44
C TRP A 12 11.48 5.87 14.91
N GLY A 13 10.50 5.71 15.80
CA GLY A 13 10.70 5.70 17.24
C GLY A 13 9.85 4.67 17.97
N VAL A 14 10.35 4.18 19.09
CA VAL A 14 9.60 3.36 20.05
C VAL A 14 9.73 4.02 21.43
N PRO A 15 8.62 4.45 22.06
CA PRO A 15 8.64 5.03 23.40
C PRO A 15 9.24 4.06 24.42
N LEU A 16 10.00 4.58 25.37
CA LEU A 16 10.55 3.81 26.48
C LEU A 16 9.56 3.80 27.66
N GLY A 17 9.56 2.71 28.44
CA GLY A 17 8.76 2.59 29.66
C GLY A 17 7.36 2.01 29.48
N ASP A 18 6.91 1.79 28.24
CA ASP A 18 5.71 1.02 27.93
C ASP A 18 6.09 -0.44 27.62
N PRO A 19 5.47 -1.46 28.27
CA PRO A 19 5.74 -2.87 27.98
C PRO A 19 5.26 -3.34 26.60
N ALA A 20 4.34 -2.60 25.96
CA ALA A 20 3.83 -2.88 24.62
C ALA A 20 3.79 -1.58 23.78
N PRO A 21 4.95 -0.95 23.55
CA PRO A 21 5.01 0.40 23.02
C PRO A 21 4.52 0.45 21.57
N PRO A 22 3.84 1.55 21.16
CA PRO A 22 3.55 1.80 19.77
C PRO A 22 4.83 2.08 18.98
N VAL A 23 4.75 1.95 17.66
CA VAL A 23 5.79 2.45 16.76
C VAL A 23 5.34 3.81 16.23
N LEU A 24 6.19 4.80 16.45
CA LEU A 24 6.01 6.17 15.99
C LEU A 24 6.81 6.40 14.70
N VAL A 25 6.28 7.26 13.84
CA VAL A 25 6.96 7.82 12.67
C VAL A 25 6.88 9.33 12.73
N GLY A 26 7.96 10.02 12.39
CA GLY A 26 8.04 11.47 12.36
C GLY A 26 8.93 11.96 11.23
N GLY A 27 8.98 13.28 11.03
CA GLY A 27 9.70 13.91 9.93
C GLY A 27 8.76 14.70 9.02
N ASP A 28 9.11 14.77 7.74
CA ASP A 28 8.30 15.47 6.72
C ASP A 28 7.17 14.54 6.23
N LEU A 29 6.15 14.39 7.07
CA LEU A 29 5.01 13.52 6.80
C LEU A 29 3.97 14.25 5.94
N ASP A 30 3.40 13.54 4.98
CA ASP A 30 2.32 14.04 4.11
C ASP A 30 0.96 14.03 4.84
N ASP A 31 0.89 14.62 6.04
CA ASP A 31 -0.31 14.69 6.87
C ASP A 31 -0.53 16.12 7.41
N PRO A 32 -1.58 16.84 6.94
CA PRO A 32 -1.85 18.21 7.35
C PRO A 32 -2.24 18.34 8.83
N GLN A 33 -2.55 17.25 9.53
CA GLN A 33 -2.90 17.25 10.95
C GLN A 33 -1.70 17.06 11.89
N THR A 34 -0.48 16.93 11.36
CA THR A 34 0.72 16.73 12.20
C THR A 34 1.30 18.03 12.74
N GLU A 35 0.63 18.63 13.72
CA GLU A 35 1.19 19.76 14.48
C GLU A 35 2.45 19.36 15.30
N LEU A 36 2.65 18.07 15.56
CA LEU A 36 3.65 17.53 16.49
C LEU A 36 4.85 16.80 15.82
N GLY A 37 4.92 16.78 14.50
CA GLY A 37 6.04 16.15 13.77
C GLY A 37 6.23 14.64 13.99
N THR A 38 5.30 13.98 14.70
CA THR A 38 5.27 12.52 14.94
C THR A 38 3.85 11.98 15.03
N LEU A 39 3.63 10.77 14.48
CA LEU A 39 2.37 10.02 14.48
C LEU A 39 2.58 8.59 14.99
N VAL A 40 1.51 7.97 15.48
CA VAL A 40 1.48 6.52 15.70
C VAL A 40 1.35 5.83 14.34
N TYR A 41 2.43 5.21 13.86
CA TYR A 41 2.43 4.42 12.64
C TYR A 41 1.72 3.07 12.83
N ALA A 42 2.04 2.39 13.94
CA ALA A 42 1.45 1.10 14.30
C ALA A 42 1.27 1.00 15.83
N PRO A 43 0.23 0.31 16.31
CA PRO A 43 -0.11 0.25 17.74
C PRO A 43 0.87 -0.57 18.58
N SER A 44 1.73 -1.38 17.94
CA SER A 44 2.78 -2.14 18.63
C SER A 44 3.90 -2.50 17.67
N VAL A 45 5.06 -2.89 18.23
CA VAL A 45 6.18 -3.46 17.46
C VAL A 45 5.75 -4.72 16.67
N LYS A 46 4.88 -5.55 17.25
CA LYS A 46 4.35 -6.74 16.55
C LYS A 46 3.52 -6.35 15.34
N ALA A 47 2.64 -5.35 15.47
CA ALA A 47 1.83 -4.84 14.37
C ALA A 47 2.71 -4.23 13.27
N PHE A 48 3.72 -3.46 13.64
CA PHE A 48 4.72 -2.91 12.72
C PHE A 48 5.43 -4.00 11.91
N ILE A 49 5.98 -5.01 12.58
CA ILE A 49 6.69 -6.12 11.91
C ILE A 49 5.73 -6.90 11.00
N THR A 50 4.48 -7.12 11.44
CA THR A 50 3.45 -7.82 10.65
C THR A 50 3.13 -7.04 9.38
N ALA A 51 2.90 -5.73 9.50
CA ALA A 51 2.65 -4.84 8.38
C ALA A 51 3.82 -4.85 7.38
N ARG A 52 5.07 -4.66 7.85
CA ARG A 52 6.25 -4.65 6.98
C ARG A 52 6.51 -5.99 6.29
N ARG A 53 6.22 -7.11 6.95
CA ARG A 53 6.27 -8.44 6.33
C ARG A 53 5.21 -8.59 5.25
N TRP A 54 3.99 -8.13 5.51
CA TRP A 54 2.91 -8.15 4.54
C TRP A 54 3.25 -7.30 3.31
N ASP A 55 3.72 -6.07 3.50
CA ASP A 55 4.17 -5.18 2.41
C ASP A 55 5.23 -5.87 1.56
N ARG A 56 6.19 -6.53 2.24
CA ARG A 56 7.21 -7.33 1.57
C ARG A 56 6.64 -8.43 0.68
N THR A 57 5.62 -9.14 1.13
CA THR A 57 5.00 -10.17 0.30
C THR A 57 4.30 -9.60 -0.94
N CYS A 58 3.82 -8.36 -0.90
CA CYS A 58 3.14 -7.73 -2.02
C CYS A 58 4.13 -7.29 -3.10
N TRP A 59 5.08 -6.41 -2.78
CA TRP A 59 5.98 -5.79 -3.78
C TRP A 59 7.20 -6.64 -4.19
N SER A 60 7.45 -7.79 -3.55
CA SER A 60 8.58 -8.68 -3.87
C SER A 60 8.15 -9.96 -4.59
N ARG A 61 6.92 -10.00 -5.09
CA ARG A 61 6.33 -11.16 -5.78
C ARG A 61 5.96 -10.75 -7.20
N GLU A 62 6.32 -11.61 -8.14
CA GLU A 62 5.89 -11.50 -9.54
C GLU A 62 4.70 -12.45 -9.80
N PRO A 63 3.77 -12.10 -10.70
CA PRO A 63 3.68 -10.82 -11.41
C PRO A 63 3.29 -9.66 -10.49
N LEU A 64 3.91 -8.49 -10.68
CA LEU A 64 3.62 -7.25 -9.96
C LEU A 64 3.00 -6.22 -10.91
N VAL A 65 1.85 -5.69 -10.54
CA VAL A 65 1.20 -4.57 -11.23
C VAL A 65 1.18 -3.37 -10.30
N GLN A 66 1.50 -2.21 -10.84
CA GLN A 66 1.68 -0.97 -10.09
C GLN A 66 0.89 0.16 -10.74
N ALA A 67 0.46 1.15 -9.96
CA ALA A 67 -0.06 2.40 -10.50
C ALA A 67 0.30 3.58 -9.60
N GLN A 68 0.41 4.75 -10.21
CA GLN A 68 0.40 6.04 -9.52
C GLN A 68 -0.88 6.74 -9.97
N ALA A 69 -1.94 6.54 -9.21
CA ALA A 69 -3.30 7.00 -9.52
C ALA A 69 -3.58 8.34 -8.84
N GLN A 70 -4.68 8.98 -9.22
CA GLN A 70 -5.22 10.12 -8.46
C GLN A 70 -5.45 9.77 -6.97
N VAL A 71 -5.65 10.81 -6.16
CA VAL A 71 -5.94 10.69 -4.73
C VAL A 71 -7.06 9.67 -4.50
N LEU A 72 -6.87 8.78 -3.52
CA LEU A 72 -7.83 7.74 -3.18
C LEU A 72 -9.11 8.37 -2.65
N ASP A 73 -10.20 8.22 -3.40
CA ASP A 73 -11.52 8.66 -2.94
C ASP A 73 -12.17 7.63 -1.99
N GLU A 74 -13.07 8.10 -1.13
CA GLU A 74 -13.75 7.26 -0.13
C GLU A 74 -14.70 6.23 -0.77
N ASP A 75 -15.22 6.51 -1.96
CA ASP A 75 -16.12 5.60 -2.68
C ASP A 75 -15.37 4.36 -3.19
N VAL A 76 -14.18 4.56 -3.77
CA VAL A 76 -13.23 3.51 -4.17
C VAL A 76 -12.80 2.73 -2.95
N LEU A 77 -12.46 3.40 -1.84
CA LEU A 77 -12.09 2.71 -0.61
C LEU A 77 -13.24 1.84 -0.07
N ALA A 78 -14.49 2.33 -0.12
CA ALA A 78 -15.67 1.56 0.24
C ALA A 78 -15.87 0.34 -0.68
N VAL A 79 -15.65 0.50 -1.98
CA VAL A 79 -15.68 -0.60 -2.95
C VAL A 79 -14.63 -1.66 -2.63
N LEU A 80 -13.40 -1.25 -2.28
CA LEU A 80 -12.34 -2.18 -1.91
C LEU A 80 -12.68 -2.94 -0.63
N ARG A 81 -13.16 -2.25 0.41
CA ARG A 81 -13.62 -2.87 1.67
C ARG A 81 -14.77 -3.86 1.47
N ALA A 82 -15.64 -3.62 0.48
CA ALA A 82 -16.74 -4.53 0.16
C ALA A 82 -16.27 -5.78 -0.61
N ARG A 83 -15.15 -5.70 -1.33
CA ARG A 83 -14.69 -6.75 -2.26
C ARG A 83 -13.49 -7.56 -1.73
N PHE A 84 -12.73 -7.01 -0.79
CA PHE A 84 -11.49 -7.59 -0.28
C PHE A 84 -11.53 -7.71 1.24
N GLU A 85 -10.73 -8.63 1.77
CA GLU A 85 -10.39 -8.66 3.19
C GLU A 85 -9.36 -7.58 3.49
N GLU A 86 -9.69 -6.64 4.39
CA GLU A 86 -8.78 -5.57 4.81
C GLU A 86 -7.88 -6.06 5.94
N ALA A 87 -6.56 -5.94 5.75
CA ALA A 87 -5.57 -6.11 6.80
C ALA A 87 -5.28 -4.75 7.48
N PRO A 88 -4.73 -4.74 8.71
CA PRO A 88 -4.52 -3.50 9.45
C PRO A 88 -3.75 -2.42 8.67
N ALA A 89 -4.34 -1.22 8.63
CA ALA A 89 -3.72 -0.04 8.04
C ALA A 89 -2.60 0.52 8.94
N THR A 90 -1.66 1.24 8.32
CA THR A 90 -0.59 2.00 9.01
C THR A 90 -0.59 3.46 8.55
N ARG A 91 -0.02 4.39 9.32
CA ARG A 91 -0.15 5.84 9.07
C ARG A 91 1.19 6.57 8.97
N GLY A 92 1.22 7.68 8.24
CA GLY A 92 2.29 8.68 8.27
C GLY A 92 3.36 8.60 7.16
N TRP A 93 3.82 7.42 6.76
CA TRP A 93 4.81 7.29 5.67
C TRP A 93 4.68 5.95 4.94
N PRO A 94 4.80 5.86 3.60
CA PRO A 94 5.17 6.90 2.62
C PRO A 94 4.03 7.76 2.04
N GLY A 95 2.83 7.63 2.59
CA GLY A 95 1.74 8.60 2.47
C GLY A 95 1.05 8.78 3.83
N HIS A 96 -0.07 9.49 3.91
CA HIS A 96 -0.79 9.63 5.19
C HIS A 96 -1.34 8.29 5.69
N THR A 97 -1.76 7.37 4.81
CA THR A 97 -2.28 6.06 5.20
C THR A 97 -1.91 4.97 4.20
N GLN A 98 -1.43 3.84 4.71
CA GLN A 98 -1.24 2.62 3.94
C GLN A 98 -2.39 1.65 4.20
N TYR A 99 -3.07 1.24 3.14
CA TYR A 99 -4.09 0.20 3.19
C TYR A 99 -3.57 -1.11 2.60
N ARG A 100 -4.12 -2.22 3.09
CA ARG A 100 -3.72 -3.57 2.70
C ARG A 100 -4.98 -4.40 2.51
N PHE A 101 -5.12 -4.99 1.34
CA PHE A 101 -6.28 -5.76 0.94
C PHE A 101 -5.85 -7.11 0.38
N GLN A 102 -6.66 -8.14 0.60
CA GLN A 102 -6.43 -9.47 0.04
C GLN A 102 -7.72 -10.10 -0.46
N ARG A 103 -7.65 -10.79 -1.59
CA ARG A 103 -8.74 -11.59 -2.15
C ARG A 103 -8.19 -12.71 -3.02
N ARG A 104 -8.60 -13.95 -2.76
CA ARG A 104 -8.27 -15.12 -3.62
C ARG A 104 -6.76 -15.25 -3.95
N GLY A 105 -5.89 -14.96 -3.00
CA GLY A 105 -4.43 -15.05 -3.19
C GLY A 105 -3.79 -13.84 -3.91
N VAL A 106 -4.59 -12.82 -4.27
CA VAL A 106 -4.09 -11.51 -4.72
C VAL A 106 -4.00 -10.58 -3.53
N THR A 107 -2.85 -9.93 -3.38
CA THR A 107 -2.58 -8.86 -2.42
C THR A 107 -2.59 -7.51 -3.12
N LEU A 108 -3.27 -6.53 -2.53
CA LEU A 108 -3.37 -5.15 -2.98
C LEU A 108 -2.88 -4.23 -1.86
N MET A 109 -1.83 -3.46 -2.12
CA MET A 109 -1.31 -2.44 -1.21
C MET A 109 -1.58 -1.05 -1.79
N LEU A 110 -2.06 -0.14 -0.94
CA LEU A 110 -2.26 1.26 -1.29
C LEU A 110 -1.43 2.15 -0.39
N TRP A 111 -0.73 3.13 -0.96
CA TRP A 111 -0.17 4.25 -0.22
C TRP A 111 -0.96 5.50 -0.58
N SER A 112 -1.91 5.85 0.28
CA SER A 112 -2.76 7.04 0.14
C SER A 112 -1.99 8.27 0.61
N GLY A 113 -1.76 9.21 -0.30
CA GLY A 113 -1.17 10.52 -0.05
C GLY A 113 -2.11 11.66 -0.45
N SER A 114 -1.73 12.90 -0.14
CA SER A 114 -2.53 14.10 -0.41
C SER A 114 -2.63 14.46 -1.89
N ARG A 115 -1.69 13.97 -2.71
CA ARG A 115 -1.58 14.29 -4.15
C ARG A 115 -1.85 13.11 -5.07
N GLN A 116 -1.65 11.90 -4.60
CA GLN A 116 -1.82 10.67 -5.37
C GLN A 116 -2.04 9.47 -4.44
N CYS A 117 -2.47 8.35 -5.00
CA CYS A 117 -2.42 7.06 -4.36
C CYS A 117 -1.53 6.13 -5.19
N ASP A 118 -0.50 5.55 -4.57
CA ASP A 118 0.29 4.50 -5.21
C ASP A 118 -0.33 3.13 -4.93
N TRP A 119 -0.37 2.28 -5.94
CA TRP A 119 -0.98 0.95 -5.91
C TRP A 119 0.08 -0.11 -6.23
N TRP A 120 0.04 -1.24 -5.50
CA TRP A 120 0.76 -2.46 -5.84
C TRP A 120 -0.18 -3.65 -5.75
N LEU A 121 -0.14 -4.50 -6.76
CA LEU A 121 -0.91 -5.72 -6.84
C LEU A 121 0.00 -6.87 -7.22
N SER A 122 -0.08 -7.96 -6.48
CA SER A 122 0.60 -9.20 -6.86
C SER A 122 -0.22 -10.40 -6.46
N GLY A 123 0.02 -11.53 -7.11
CA GLY A 123 -0.70 -12.78 -6.87
C GLY A 123 0.15 -13.98 -7.26
N THR A 124 -0.19 -15.14 -6.72
CA THR A 124 0.48 -16.40 -7.08
C THR A 124 -0.12 -17.07 -8.32
N ASP A 125 -1.31 -16.64 -8.73
CA ASP A 125 -2.06 -17.14 -9.87
C ASP A 125 -2.29 -15.97 -10.83
N THR A 126 -1.69 -16.08 -12.01
CA THR A 126 -1.74 -15.08 -13.08
C THR A 126 -3.16 -14.84 -13.59
N GLU A 127 -3.99 -15.88 -13.72
CA GLU A 127 -5.37 -15.76 -14.19
C GLU A 127 -6.22 -15.00 -13.15
N THR A 128 -6.09 -15.41 -11.89
CA THR A 128 -6.78 -14.71 -10.79
C THR A 128 -6.32 -13.26 -10.66
N LEU A 129 -5.01 -13.00 -10.81
CA LEU A 129 -4.46 -11.64 -10.81
C LEU A 129 -5.01 -10.82 -11.98
N ALA A 130 -5.05 -11.38 -13.19
CA ALA A 130 -5.56 -10.69 -14.37
C ALA A 130 -7.04 -10.30 -14.22
N GLN A 131 -7.86 -11.20 -13.65
CA GLN A 131 -9.26 -10.89 -13.34
C GLN A 131 -9.37 -9.74 -12.33
N VAL A 132 -8.58 -9.76 -11.25
CA VAL A 132 -8.61 -8.70 -10.24
C VAL A 132 -8.14 -7.36 -10.82
N VAL A 133 -7.07 -7.36 -11.62
CA VAL A 133 -6.58 -6.15 -12.29
C VAL A 133 -7.65 -5.59 -13.23
N THR A 134 -8.31 -6.45 -14.01
CA THR A 134 -9.40 -6.05 -14.91
C THR A 134 -10.58 -5.45 -14.15
N ASP A 135 -11.00 -6.08 -13.04
CA ASP A 135 -12.07 -5.58 -12.18
C ASP A 135 -11.77 -4.17 -11.62
N LEU A 136 -10.49 -3.90 -11.34
CA LEU A 136 -10.02 -2.64 -10.76
C LEU A 136 -9.77 -1.54 -11.79
N MET A 137 -9.58 -1.86 -13.08
CA MET A 137 -9.40 -0.85 -14.14
C MET A 137 -10.59 0.11 -14.29
N ALA A 138 -11.76 -0.23 -13.74
CA ALA A 138 -12.93 0.65 -13.71
C ALA A 138 -12.93 1.63 -12.53
N LEU A 139 -11.97 1.51 -11.60
CA LEU A 139 -11.83 2.39 -10.43
C LEU A 139 -10.77 3.44 -10.69
N SER A 140 -11.01 4.66 -10.19
CA SER A 140 -10.09 5.78 -10.36
C SER A 140 -9.73 5.99 -11.85
N ASP A 141 -8.47 6.29 -12.13
CA ASP A 141 -7.78 6.36 -13.41
C ASP A 141 -6.83 5.16 -13.64
N LEU A 142 -7.16 3.99 -13.04
CA LEU A 142 -6.26 2.82 -13.03
C LEU A 142 -6.06 2.19 -14.41
N ARG A 143 -7.03 2.32 -15.31
CA ARG A 143 -6.92 1.82 -16.69
C ARG A 143 -5.72 2.45 -17.41
N GLU A 144 -5.50 3.74 -17.19
CA GLU A 144 -4.45 4.55 -17.81
C GLU A 144 -3.14 4.48 -17.04
N THR A 145 -3.20 4.31 -15.72
CA THR A 145 -2.02 4.43 -14.84
C THR A 145 -1.38 3.10 -14.45
N PHE A 146 -1.97 1.94 -14.77
CA PHE A 146 -1.31 0.67 -14.50
C PHE A 146 -0.03 0.45 -15.36
N TRP A 147 1.02 -0.03 -14.70
CA TRP A 147 2.31 -0.40 -15.29
C TRP A 147 2.94 -1.55 -14.49
N SER A 148 4.06 -2.08 -14.96
CA SER A 148 4.85 -3.10 -14.26
C SER A 148 6.34 -2.82 -14.46
N ASN A 149 7.16 -3.10 -13.45
CA ASN A 149 8.62 -3.16 -13.58
C ASN A 149 9.17 -4.58 -13.81
N ASP A 150 8.34 -5.61 -13.71
CA ASP A 150 8.72 -7.00 -14.01
C ASP A 150 8.09 -7.50 -15.32
N LEU A 151 8.76 -8.46 -15.96
CA LEU A 151 8.38 -8.99 -17.27
C LEU A 151 7.03 -9.71 -17.24
N ALA A 152 6.70 -10.40 -16.15
CA ALA A 152 5.45 -11.15 -16.04
C ALA A 152 4.25 -10.21 -15.87
N GLY A 153 4.39 -9.16 -15.06
CA GLY A 153 3.36 -8.12 -14.88
C GLY A 153 3.14 -7.32 -16.17
N ASP A 154 4.21 -7.00 -16.89
CA ASP A 154 4.14 -6.29 -18.18
C ASP A 154 3.45 -7.14 -19.25
N ALA A 155 3.75 -8.44 -19.32
CA ALA A 155 3.06 -9.38 -20.19
C ALA A 155 1.56 -9.47 -19.87
N LEU A 156 1.21 -9.63 -18.58
CA LEU A 156 -0.18 -9.67 -18.11
C LEU A 156 -0.95 -8.41 -18.49
N LEU A 157 -0.38 -7.21 -18.30
CA LEU A 157 -1.04 -5.97 -18.66
C LEU A 157 -1.26 -5.83 -20.18
N ARG A 158 -0.33 -6.33 -21.01
CA ARG A 158 -0.51 -6.34 -22.47
C ARG A 158 -1.64 -7.26 -22.90
N GLU A 159 -1.78 -8.41 -22.27
CA GLU A 159 -2.86 -9.37 -22.55
C GLU A 159 -4.23 -8.75 -22.23
N ILE A 160 -4.38 -8.21 -21.01
CA ILE A 160 -5.61 -7.52 -20.57
C ILE A 160 -5.97 -6.37 -21.52
N ARG A 161 -5.00 -5.52 -21.87
CA ARG A 161 -5.23 -4.37 -22.78
C ARG A 161 -5.56 -4.78 -24.21
N ALA A 162 -5.11 -5.97 -24.63
CA ALA A 162 -5.47 -6.54 -25.93
C ALA A 162 -6.86 -7.21 -25.91
N GLY A 163 -7.53 -7.28 -24.76
CA GLY A 163 -8.81 -7.98 -24.59
C GLY A 163 -8.68 -9.50 -24.69
N ARG A 164 -7.52 -10.03 -24.28
CA ARG A 164 -7.19 -11.46 -24.31
C ARG A 164 -7.05 -12.03 -22.91
#